data_AF-A0A197JNR9-F1
#
_entry.id   AF-A0A197JNR9-F1
#
_cell.length_a   1.000
_cell.length_b   1.000
_cell.length_c   1.000
_cell.angle_alpha   90.00
_cell.angle_beta   90.00
_cell.angle_gamma   90.00
#
_symmetry.space_group_name_H-M   'P 1'
#
loop_
_entity.id
_entity.type
_entity.pdbx_description
1 polymer ?
#
loop_
_entity_poly.entity_id
_entity_poly.type
_entity_poly.pdbx_seq_one_letter_code
_entity_poly.pdbx_strand_id
1 'polypeptide(L)'
;MENNPMTLFCLVDGEATSNAFSVKIESTKTIGSLKDHIKTKIPNTFNGIDAKDLTLWRVDQPVLAANKQNPILLSAIDSPTELDPTDDISDVFPEVPPKKTIHIIVQRPPPEHAPIPARISTPLSGHLSDESRPASPTDVRADLDKIADKFFSPASQNITFLNEFVQGSHNLPVTKGSISGLPAVGKRGLERPRTASSLLFVNLPAQSGIPHNQAERILSDFPGKRHLPLFGVRGCGKTRIAVDLLSRTWGFYFNADAADYGSSDMHTLVQALSEHRNIYLSHNRLKNTDRIRYLTYGLLYARLLILEYCLKIAGSKDTFSCQRWMLLQVATPAFVGGFQVLFQPISDYLHSHIVPSIIANIVQQRFREVHKLLRDRTPSFPVHSKFLMVLDESQVLGRLFPTAFLDGDLTTVRPVLAPIFFAFRCLADEASQNNICVMPCGTGLSSYELTWSGESACGAKLSADEYEASRLSEMVFDFAGWADVGSISTYLERLRQGLDDGSRQRLDELVPEEAVKKLFLRLHGRFRAIISTIEDIIEADDPMVWEECIREREDRLTTASIPTTDGEKRRLEGNLCGELRRMLTLSVKIRAAWPLPSSAMWRPP
;
A
#
# COMPACT_ATOMS: atom_id res chain seq x y z
N MET A 1 -38.30 20.52 44.29
CA MET A 1 -37.15 19.62 44.12
C MET A 1 -35.91 20.45 44.42
N GLU A 2 -35.04 19.99 45.32
CA GLU A 2 -33.85 20.75 45.72
C GLU A 2 -32.91 20.92 44.52
N ASN A 3 -32.58 22.18 44.18
CA ASN A 3 -31.62 22.53 43.13
C ASN A 3 -30.21 22.14 43.57
N ASN A 4 -29.84 20.87 43.37
CA ASN A 4 -28.51 20.40 43.70
C ASN A 4 -27.61 20.46 42.45
N PRO A 5 -26.54 21.28 42.43
CA PRO A 5 -25.68 21.40 41.28
C PRO A 5 -24.93 20.10 41.01
N MET A 6 -25.04 19.58 39.78
CA MET A 6 -24.31 18.38 39.35
C MET A 6 -22.93 18.75 38.78
N THR A 7 -22.01 17.80 38.81
CA THR A 7 -20.65 17.99 38.25
C THR A 7 -20.51 17.14 36.99
N LEU A 8 -20.26 17.79 35.85
CA LEU A 8 -20.01 17.17 34.56
C LEU A 8 -18.52 17.28 34.21
N PHE A 9 -17.96 16.22 33.63
CA PHE A 9 -16.58 16.17 33.16
C PHE A 9 -16.58 16.34 31.65
N CYS A 10 -15.90 17.38 31.19
CA CYS A 10 -15.81 17.80 29.82
C CYS A 10 -14.38 17.56 29.28
N LEU A 11 -14.28 17.27 27.99
CA LEU A 11 -13.00 17.15 27.28
C LEU A 11 -13.13 17.82 25.90
N VAL A 12 -12.10 18.51 25.45
CA VAL A 12 -12.09 19.07 24.09
C VAL A 12 -11.74 17.97 23.10
N ASP A 13 -12.45 17.91 21.97
CA ASP A 13 -12.23 16.89 20.93
C ASP A 13 -10.76 16.83 20.49
N GLY A 14 -10.16 15.64 20.53
CA GLY A 14 -8.76 15.41 20.20
C GLY A 14 -7.75 15.64 21.33
N GLU A 15 -8.20 16.02 22.53
CA GLU A 15 -7.31 16.15 23.70
C GLU A 15 -7.24 14.85 24.52
N ALA A 16 -6.13 14.67 25.25
CA ALA A 16 -5.93 13.53 26.14
C ALA A 16 -6.86 13.59 27.36
N THR A 17 -7.29 12.44 27.88
CA THR A 17 -8.17 12.38 29.07
C THR A 17 -7.59 13.07 30.31
N SER A 18 -6.26 13.23 30.40
CA SER A 18 -5.60 14.04 31.44
C SER A 18 -6.00 15.52 31.43
N ASN A 19 -6.48 16.03 30.29
CA ASN A 19 -6.90 17.42 30.12
C ASN A 19 -8.39 17.63 30.40
N ALA A 20 -9.11 16.57 30.82
CA ALA A 20 -10.50 16.69 31.19
C ALA A 20 -10.70 17.64 32.38
N PHE A 21 -11.75 18.44 32.32
CA PHE A 21 -12.06 19.45 33.33
C PHE A 21 -13.51 19.31 33.80
N SER A 22 -13.76 19.74 35.04
CA SER A 22 -15.11 19.67 35.62
C SER A 22 -15.84 21.00 35.54
N VAL A 23 -17.13 20.93 35.26
CA VAL A 23 -18.08 22.05 35.28
C VAL A 23 -19.22 21.71 36.24
N LYS A 24 -19.54 22.65 37.14
CA LYS A 24 -20.69 22.53 38.04
C LYS A 24 -21.85 23.33 37.46
N ILE A 25 -23.01 22.72 37.33
CA ILE A 25 -24.21 23.36 36.78
C ILE A 25 -25.47 22.83 37.45
N GLU A 26 -26.48 23.68 37.64
CA GLU A 26 -27.80 23.30 38.14
C GLU A 26 -28.56 22.49 37.08
N SER A 27 -29.32 21.48 37.50
CA SER A 27 -30.07 20.61 36.59
C SER A 27 -31.18 21.32 35.80
N THR A 28 -31.70 22.44 36.32
CA THR A 28 -32.76 23.27 35.69
C THR A 28 -32.21 24.30 34.70
N LYS A 29 -30.92 24.24 34.35
CA LYS A 29 -30.29 25.13 33.36
C LYS A 29 -30.23 24.42 32.03
N THR A 30 -30.12 25.19 30.95
CA THR A 30 -30.05 24.67 29.59
C THR A 30 -28.63 24.26 29.19
N ILE A 31 -28.52 23.45 28.12
CA ILE A 31 -27.24 23.14 27.46
C ILE A 31 -26.57 24.41 26.91
N GLY A 32 -27.35 25.40 26.46
CA GLY A 32 -26.81 26.72 26.10
C GLY A 32 -26.06 27.38 27.26
N SER A 33 -26.64 27.35 28.47
CA SER A 33 -25.98 27.86 29.68
C SER A 33 -24.70 27.07 30.01
N LEU A 34 -24.67 25.78 29.70
CA LEU A 34 -23.47 24.95 29.88
C LEU A 34 -22.33 25.35 28.93
N LYS A 35 -22.63 25.71 27.68
CA LYS A 35 -21.62 26.23 26.73
C LYS A 35 -20.92 27.47 27.28
N ASP A 36 -21.67 28.39 27.88
CA ASP A 36 -21.11 29.60 28.51
C ASP A 36 -20.21 29.27 29.71
N HIS A 37 -20.61 28.30 30.54
CA HIS A 37 -19.81 27.85 31.68
C HIS A 37 -18.51 27.16 31.24
N ILE A 38 -18.56 26.34 30.19
CA ILE A 38 -17.38 25.69 29.59
C ILE A 38 -16.39 26.73 29.07
N LYS A 39 -16.87 27.72 28.30
CA LYS A 39 -16.01 28.80 27.77
C LYS A 39 -15.36 29.61 28.89
N THR A 40 -16.10 29.93 29.96
CA THR A 40 -15.59 30.67 31.11
C THR A 40 -14.52 29.88 31.87
N LYS A 41 -14.58 28.55 31.86
CA LYS A 41 -13.65 27.68 32.59
C LYS A 41 -12.27 27.58 31.94
N ILE A 42 -12.20 27.61 30.60
CA ILE A 42 -10.97 27.49 29.81
C ILE A 42 -10.88 28.56 28.71
N PRO A 43 -10.79 29.85 29.09
CA PRO A 43 -10.96 30.98 28.16
C PRO A 43 -9.89 31.04 27.06
N ASN A 44 -8.66 30.61 27.36
CA ASN A 44 -7.57 30.61 26.38
C ASN A 44 -7.78 29.58 25.26
N THR A 45 -8.43 28.45 25.56
CA THR A 45 -8.65 27.35 24.62
C THR A 45 -9.68 27.69 23.54
N PHE A 46 -10.63 28.57 23.89
CA PHE A 46 -11.70 29.03 22.99
C PHE A 46 -11.59 30.52 22.68
N ASN A 47 -10.38 31.07 22.72
CA ASN A 47 -10.16 32.48 22.40
C ASN A 47 -10.59 32.76 20.95
N GLY A 48 -11.44 33.78 20.76
CA GLY A 48 -12.01 34.12 19.46
C GLY A 48 -13.17 33.24 18.97
N ILE A 49 -13.66 32.28 19.78
CA ILE A 49 -14.82 31.42 19.46
C ILE A 49 -15.98 31.80 20.39
N ASP A 50 -17.17 32.10 19.85
CA ASP A 50 -18.35 32.34 20.69
C ASP A 50 -18.88 31.04 21.29
N ALA A 51 -19.48 31.10 22.49
CA ALA A 51 -20.01 29.91 23.15
C ALA A 51 -21.09 29.21 22.31
N LYS A 52 -21.87 29.98 21.54
CA LYS A 52 -22.88 29.47 20.61
C LYS A 52 -22.29 28.59 19.50
N ASP A 53 -21.03 28.83 19.12
CA ASP A 53 -20.34 28.13 18.02
C ASP A 53 -19.65 26.83 18.47
N LEU A 54 -19.68 26.53 19.78
CA LEU A 54 -19.23 25.25 20.31
C LEU A 54 -20.32 24.19 20.13
N THR A 55 -19.97 22.99 19.66
CA THR A 55 -20.88 21.84 19.66
C THR A 55 -20.56 20.93 20.84
N LEU A 56 -21.59 20.57 21.62
CA LEU A 56 -21.44 19.67 22.78
C LEU A 56 -22.02 18.29 22.44
N TRP A 57 -21.28 17.26 22.82
CA TRP A 57 -21.65 15.87 22.57
C TRP A 57 -21.72 15.12 23.90
N ARG A 58 -22.86 14.53 24.23
CA ARG A 58 -22.96 13.60 25.35
C ARG A 58 -22.27 12.29 24.98
N VAL A 59 -21.40 11.86 25.87
CA VAL A 59 -20.63 10.62 25.79
C VAL A 59 -20.58 9.98 27.18
N ASP A 60 -20.33 8.68 27.24
CA ASP A 60 -20.19 7.94 28.51
C ASP A 60 -18.85 7.20 28.53
N GLN A 61 -17.74 7.93 28.43
CA GLN A 61 -16.42 7.33 28.22
C GLN A 61 -15.63 7.14 29.53
N PRO A 62 -15.38 5.90 30.00
CA PRO A 62 -14.66 5.66 31.25
C PRO A 62 -13.17 6.04 31.14
N VAL A 63 -12.64 6.73 32.15
CA VAL A 63 -11.22 7.07 32.22
C VAL A 63 -10.45 5.94 32.91
N LEU A 64 -9.81 5.07 32.11
CA LEU A 64 -8.96 3.97 32.58
C LEU A 64 -7.50 4.41 32.72
N ALA A 65 -6.77 3.85 33.69
CA ALA A 65 -5.37 4.21 33.96
C ALA A 65 -4.43 4.02 32.74
N ALA A 66 -4.72 3.04 31.87
CA ALA A 66 -3.96 2.77 30.64
C ALA A 66 -4.18 3.79 29.51
N ASN A 67 -5.24 4.61 29.58
CA ASN A 67 -5.65 5.53 28.49
C ASN A 67 -5.51 7.01 28.87
N LYS A 68 -4.85 7.32 30.00
CA LYS A 68 -4.76 8.69 30.55
C LYS A 68 -4.10 9.72 29.62
N GLN A 69 -3.20 9.27 28.75
CA GLN A 69 -2.46 10.13 27.80
C GLN A 69 -2.97 10.02 26.36
N ASN A 70 -3.95 9.14 26.09
CA ASN A 70 -4.46 8.95 24.74
C ASN A 70 -5.49 10.04 24.42
N PRO A 71 -5.38 10.73 23.26
CA PRO A 71 -6.40 11.65 22.82
C PRO A 71 -7.70 10.89 22.54
N ILE A 72 -8.81 11.38 23.08
CA ILE A 72 -10.13 10.88 22.70
C ILE A 72 -10.61 11.73 21.53
N LEU A 73 -10.81 11.07 20.40
CA LEU A 73 -11.49 11.66 19.26
C LEU A 73 -12.97 11.31 19.34
N LEU A 74 -13.83 12.31 19.15
CA LEU A 74 -15.27 12.13 19.04
C LEU A 74 -15.64 11.04 18.01
N SER A 75 -14.88 10.97 16.91
CA SER A 75 -15.04 9.98 15.83
C SER A 75 -14.74 8.52 16.22
N ALA A 76 -14.14 8.28 17.39
CA ALA A 76 -13.81 6.96 17.90
C ALA A 76 -14.76 6.49 19.03
N ILE A 77 -15.78 7.30 19.37
CA ILE A 77 -16.76 6.97 20.40
C ILE A 77 -17.97 6.32 19.74
N ASP A 78 -18.44 5.24 20.34
CA ASP A 78 -19.66 4.57 19.91
C ASP A 78 -20.87 5.45 20.25
N SER A 79 -21.61 5.88 19.22
CA SER A 79 -22.89 6.60 19.35
C SER A 79 -22.89 7.88 20.22
N PRO A 80 -22.01 8.87 19.97
CA PRO A 80 -22.11 10.16 20.65
C PRO A 80 -23.40 10.87 20.26
N THR A 81 -24.08 11.48 21.22
CA THR A 81 -25.34 12.21 20.99
C THR A 81 -25.07 13.71 21.04
N GLU A 82 -25.36 14.44 19.96
CA GLU A 82 -25.29 15.90 19.96
C GLU A 82 -26.33 16.49 20.90
N LEU A 83 -25.95 17.51 21.68
CA LEU A 83 -26.82 18.14 22.66
C LEU A 83 -27.41 19.43 22.13
N ASP A 84 -28.74 19.52 22.12
CA ASP A 84 -29.45 20.71 21.68
C ASP A 84 -29.30 21.83 22.73
N PRO A 85 -28.92 23.06 22.35
CA PRO A 85 -28.81 24.19 23.28
C PRO A 85 -30.07 24.49 24.10
N THR A 86 -31.25 24.08 23.60
CA THR A 86 -32.55 24.31 24.23
C THR A 86 -32.96 23.25 25.24
N ASP A 87 -32.29 22.09 25.24
CA ASP A 87 -32.56 21.03 26.22
C ASP A 87 -32.14 21.46 27.63
N ASP A 88 -32.91 21.05 28.64
CA ASP A 88 -32.50 21.18 30.03
C ASP A 88 -31.48 20.11 30.40
N ILE A 89 -30.56 20.44 31.31
CA ILE A 89 -29.52 19.51 31.76
C ILE A 89 -30.15 18.26 32.40
N SER A 90 -31.30 18.37 33.06
CA SER A 90 -32.06 17.24 33.61
C SER A 90 -32.62 16.28 32.56
N ASP A 91 -32.90 16.75 31.34
CA ASP A 91 -33.42 15.90 30.26
C ASP A 91 -32.29 15.05 29.67
N VAL A 92 -31.10 15.64 29.59
CA VAL A 92 -29.90 14.97 29.08
C VAL A 92 -29.25 14.07 30.15
N PHE A 93 -29.27 14.49 31.42
CA PHE A 93 -28.70 13.76 32.56
C PHE A 93 -29.75 13.60 33.67
N PRO A 94 -30.74 12.71 33.48
CA PRO A 94 -31.82 12.50 34.45
C PRO A 94 -31.35 11.83 35.75
N GLU A 95 -30.24 11.09 35.69
CA GLU A 95 -29.58 10.47 36.83
C GLU A 95 -28.21 11.09 37.07
N VAL A 96 -27.68 10.91 38.30
CA VAL A 96 -26.35 11.42 38.65
C VAL A 96 -25.29 10.73 37.79
N PRO A 97 -24.50 11.48 36.98
CA PRO A 97 -23.52 10.89 36.07
C PRO A 97 -22.44 10.07 36.81
N PRO A 98 -21.98 8.94 36.24
CA PRO A 98 -21.03 8.06 36.90
C PRO A 98 -19.65 8.72 37.11
N LYS A 99 -19.04 8.49 38.28
CA LYS A 99 -17.70 9.01 38.58
C LYS A 99 -16.64 8.38 37.65
N LYS A 100 -15.57 9.13 37.39
CA LYS A 100 -14.41 8.73 36.55
C LYS A 100 -14.77 8.49 35.07
N THR A 101 -15.75 9.23 34.56
CA THR A 101 -16.23 9.15 33.18
C THR A 101 -16.19 10.54 32.57
N ILE A 102 -15.80 10.65 31.30
CA ILE A 102 -16.01 11.87 30.51
C ILE A 102 -17.46 11.84 30.05
N HIS A 103 -18.20 12.89 30.39
CA HIS A 103 -19.63 13.00 30.10
C HIS A 103 -19.90 13.80 28.84
N ILE A 104 -19.00 14.73 28.51
CA ILE A 104 -19.20 15.67 27.40
C ILE A 104 -17.92 15.86 26.61
N ILE A 105 -18.01 15.81 25.28
CA ILE A 105 -16.97 16.30 24.38
C ILE A 105 -17.36 17.64 23.78
N VAL A 106 -16.42 18.57 23.80
CA VAL A 106 -16.56 19.93 23.28
C VAL A 106 -15.82 20.01 21.94
N GLN A 107 -16.57 20.20 20.85
CA GLN A 107 -16.03 20.33 19.51
C GLN A 107 -15.93 21.82 19.12
N ARG A 108 -14.78 22.22 18.57
CA ARG A 108 -14.54 23.58 18.07
C ARG A 108 -15.10 23.75 16.65
N PRO A 109 -15.58 24.96 16.28
CA PRO A 109 -15.92 25.24 14.89
C PRO A 109 -14.67 25.16 13.98
N PRO A 110 -14.83 24.78 12.71
CA PRO A 110 -13.71 24.71 11.77
C PRO A 110 -13.12 26.12 11.50
N PRO A 111 -11.80 26.27 11.35
CA PRO A 111 -11.16 27.58 11.25
C PRO A 111 -11.51 28.32 9.94
N GLU A 112 -12.07 29.53 10.06
CA GLU A 112 -12.27 30.46 8.94
C GLU A 112 -10.95 31.11 8.49
N HIS A 113 -10.79 31.29 7.18
CA HIS A 113 -9.54 31.71 6.52
C HIS A 113 -9.10 33.14 6.88
N ALA A 114 -7.84 33.31 7.29
CA ALA A 114 -7.23 34.63 7.46
C ALA A 114 -6.87 35.27 6.08
N PRO A 115 -6.95 36.60 5.91
CA PRO A 115 -6.74 37.26 4.62
C PRO A 115 -5.25 37.47 4.30
N ILE A 116 -4.85 37.16 3.07
CA ILE A 116 -3.49 37.34 2.52
C ILE A 116 -3.35 38.78 1.96
N PRO A 117 -2.20 39.48 2.14
CA PRO A 117 -2.03 40.83 1.61
C PRO A 117 -1.87 40.85 0.08
N ALA A 118 -2.57 41.78 -0.56
CA ALA A 118 -2.66 41.96 -2.00
C ALA A 118 -1.29 42.22 -2.66
N ARG A 119 -0.95 41.41 -3.68
CA ARG A 119 0.00 41.80 -4.73
C ARG A 119 -0.77 42.43 -5.89
N ILE A 120 -0.24 43.56 -6.30
CA ILE A 120 -0.71 44.52 -7.31
C ILE A 120 -1.04 43.82 -8.63
N SER A 121 -2.30 43.94 -9.07
CA SER A 121 -2.77 43.57 -10.40
C SER A 121 -2.51 44.71 -11.38
N THR A 122 -1.98 44.40 -12.56
CA THR A 122 -2.27 45.14 -13.79
C THR A 122 -3.35 44.40 -14.59
N PRO A 123 -4.18 45.12 -15.36
CA PRO A 123 -5.52 44.66 -15.72
C PRO A 123 -5.59 44.07 -17.12
N LEU A 124 -6.33 42.97 -17.27
CA LEU A 124 -7.09 42.73 -18.48
C LEU A 124 -8.51 42.36 -18.09
N SER A 125 -9.41 43.23 -18.53
CA SER A 125 -10.82 43.26 -18.26
C SER A 125 -11.57 42.19 -19.06
N GLY A 126 -12.66 41.67 -18.47
CA GLY A 126 -13.79 41.17 -19.24
C GLY A 126 -14.08 39.68 -19.09
N HIS A 127 -14.63 39.25 -17.95
CA HIS A 127 -16.00 38.73 -17.84
C HIS A 127 -16.17 37.98 -16.51
N LEU A 128 -16.96 38.57 -15.61
CA LEU A 128 -17.62 37.85 -14.53
C LEU A 128 -18.94 37.29 -15.06
N SER A 129 -19.10 35.97 -14.99
CA SER A 129 -20.38 35.34 -14.65
C SER A 129 -20.19 33.84 -14.37
N ASP A 130 -20.66 33.45 -13.18
CA ASP A 130 -21.26 32.16 -12.83
C ASP A 130 -20.36 31.08 -12.18
N GLU A 131 -20.32 31.12 -10.85
CA GLU A 131 -20.06 29.95 -10.00
C GLU A 131 -21.30 29.03 -10.00
N SER A 132 -21.06 27.70 -10.01
CA SER A 132 -22.04 26.62 -9.80
C SER A 132 -22.70 26.00 -11.04
N ARG A 133 -21.92 25.62 -12.06
CA ARG A 133 -22.32 24.55 -12.98
C ARG A 133 -21.62 23.23 -12.60
N PRO A 134 -22.33 22.09 -12.56
CA PRO A 134 -21.67 20.79 -12.63
C PRO A 134 -20.82 20.77 -13.91
N ALA A 135 -19.52 20.50 -13.79
CA ALA A 135 -18.63 20.43 -14.94
C ALA A 135 -19.21 19.47 -15.98
N SER A 136 -19.36 19.94 -17.23
CA SER A 136 -19.86 19.06 -18.29
C SER A 136 -18.82 17.95 -18.56
N PRO A 137 -19.24 16.79 -19.09
CA PRO A 137 -18.36 15.75 -19.59
C PRO A 137 -17.12 16.23 -20.36
N THR A 138 -17.30 17.25 -21.19
CA THR A 138 -16.26 17.83 -22.04
C THR A 138 -15.25 18.66 -21.22
N ASP A 139 -15.71 19.33 -20.17
CA ASP A 139 -14.87 20.18 -19.31
C ASP A 139 -13.89 19.32 -18.50
N VAL A 140 -14.35 18.18 -17.95
CA VAL A 140 -13.48 17.27 -17.17
C VAL A 140 -12.32 16.74 -18.00
N ARG A 141 -12.59 16.34 -19.25
CA ARG A 141 -11.53 15.85 -20.14
C ARG A 141 -10.55 16.97 -20.48
N ALA A 142 -11.06 18.14 -20.85
CA ALA A 142 -10.22 19.27 -21.20
C ALA A 142 -9.31 19.68 -20.05
N ASP A 143 -9.79 19.66 -18.80
CA ASP A 143 -8.97 20.01 -17.63
C ASP A 143 -7.91 18.96 -17.29
N LEU A 144 -8.25 17.66 -17.42
CA LEU A 144 -7.26 16.59 -17.29
C LEU A 144 -6.20 16.66 -18.40
N ASP A 145 -6.60 16.97 -19.64
CA ASP A 145 -5.67 17.15 -20.76
C ASP A 145 -4.76 18.38 -20.51
N LYS A 146 -5.26 19.49 -19.96
CA LYS A 146 -4.42 20.64 -19.55
C LYS A 146 -3.38 20.25 -18.49
N ILE A 147 -3.77 19.44 -17.50
CA ILE A 147 -2.84 18.95 -16.47
C ILE A 147 -1.75 18.09 -17.13
N ALA A 148 -2.14 17.21 -18.05
CA ALA A 148 -1.21 16.39 -18.82
C ALA A 148 -0.27 17.25 -19.66
N ASP A 149 -0.78 18.21 -20.44
CA ASP A 149 0.00 19.09 -21.32
C ASP A 149 1.07 19.86 -20.54
N LYS A 150 0.74 20.33 -19.32
CA LYS A 150 1.71 20.98 -18.44
C LYS A 150 2.85 20.03 -18.04
N PHE A 151 2.52 18.78 -17.68
CA PHE A 151 3.52 17.76 -17.35
C PHE A 151 4.39 17.39 -18.54
N PHE A 152 3.78 17.23 -19.72
CA PHE A 152 4.43 16.85 -20.98
C PHE A 152 5.02 18.03 -21.76
N SER A 153 5.11 19.23 -21.16
CA SER A 153 5.68 20.39 -21.85
C SER A 153 7.16 20.15 -22.21
N PRO A 154 7.65 20.61 -23.38
CA PRO A 154 9.03 20.33 -23.83
C PRO A 154 10.14 20.82 -22.88
N ALA A 155 9.84 21.79 -22.02
CA ALA A 155 10.76 22.34 -21.03
C ALA A 155 10.79 21.54 -19.71
N SER A 156 9.94 20.53 -19.55
CA SER A 156 9.83 19.71 -18.34
C SER A 156 11.01 18.75 -18.21
N GLN A 157 11.69 18.76 -17.06
CA GLN A 157 12.77 17.80 -16.76
C GLN A 157 12.29 16.35 -16.84
N ASN A 158 11.01 16.08 -16.53
CA ASN A 158 10.42 14.75 -16.68
C ASN A 158 10.43 14.31 -18.14
N ILE A 159 10.22 15.23 -19.09
CA ILE A 159 10.18 14.92 -20.52
C ILE A 159 11.55 14.66 -21.08
N THR A 160 12.53 15.50 -20.72
CA THR A 160 13.94 15.24 -21.04
C THR A 160 14.35 13.86 -20.55
N PHE A 161 14.06 13.54 -19.28
CA PHE A 161 14.35 12.23 -18.70
C PHE A 161 13.63 11.09 -19.43
N LEU A 162 12.33 11.18 -19.70
CA LEU A 162 11.58 10.11 -20.38
C LEU A 162 12.09 9.86 -21.80
N ASN A 163 12.48 10.91 -22.54
CA ASN A 163 13.09 10.79 -23.86
C ASN A 163 14.42 10.04 -23.79
N GLU A 164 15.33 10.49 -22.94
CA GLU A 164 16.63 9.85 -22.75
C GLU A 164 16.48 8.40 -22.23
N PHE A 165 15.53 8.17 -21.31
CA PHE A 165 15.28 6.86 -20.75
C PHE A 165 14.72 5.91 -21.82
N VAL A 166 13.77 6.35 -22.64
CA VAL A 166 13.25 5.51 -23.72
C VAL A 166 14.34 5.21 -24.74
N GLN A 167 15.16 6.18 -25.11
CA GLN A 167 16.27 6.01 -26.05
C GLN A 167 17.44 5.17 -25.52
N GLY A 168 17.41 4.73 -24.27
CA GLY A 168 18.40 3.82 -23.69
C GLY A 168 19.57 4.51 -22.97
N SER A 169 19.54 5.84 -22.82
CA SER A 169 20.62 6.61 -22.20
C SER A 169 20.75 6.41 -20.69
N HIS A 170 19.67 5.99 -20.02
CA HIS A 170 19.62 5.78 -18.58
C HIS A 170 19.56 4.29 -18.23
N ASN A 171 20.57 3.79 -17.51
CA ASN A 171 20.57 2.43 -16.96
C ASN A 171 20.45 2.48 -15.44
N LEU A 172 20.23 1.31 -14.81
CA LEU A 172 20.28 1.24 -13.35
C LEU A 172 21.65 1.72 -12.85
N PRO A 173 21.69 2.54 -11.78
CA PRO A 173 22.95 2.85 -11.12
C PRO A 173 23.59 1.55 -10.63
N VAL A 174 24.91 1.48 -10.69
CA VAL A 174 25.69 0.33 -10.23
C VAL A 174 26.61 0.70 -9.07
N THR A 175 26.93 -0.28 -8.23
CA THR A 175 27.86 -0.15 -7.12
C THR A 175 29.26 0.20 -7.63
N LYS A 176 29.99 0.99 -6.83
CA LYS A 176 31.38 1.41 -7.08
C LYS A 176 32.34 0.99 -5.94
N GLY A 177 31.86 0.17 -5.01
CA GLY A 177 32.64 -0.33 -3.87
C GLY A 177 33.53 -1.51 -4.27
N SER A 178 33.85 -2.37 -3.30
CA SER A 178 34.69 -3.55 -3.50
C SER A 178 34.15 -4.56 -4.51
N ILE A 179 32.83 -4.60 -4.69
CA ILE A 179 32.17 -5.26 -5.81
C ILE A 179 31.50 -4.19 -6.66
N SER A 180 32.09 -3.87 -7.81
CA SER A 180 31.53 -2.92 -8.78
C SER A 180 30.66 -3.61 -9.82
N GLY A 181 29.62 -2.93 -10.31
CA GLY A 181 28.77 -3.43 -11.40
C GLY A 181 27.44 -4.05 -10.98
N LEU A 182 27.17 -4.20 -9.67
CA LEU A 182 25.86 -4.65 -9.19
C LEU A 182 24.86 -3.50 -9.12
N PRO A 183 23.55 -3.71 -9.31
CA PRO A 183 22.54 -2.64 -9.19
C PRO A 183 22.55 -1.99 -7.80
N ALA A 184 22.58 -0.66 -7.75
CA ALA A 184 22.59 0.15 -6.53
C ALA A 184 21.27 0.93 -6.39
N VAL A 185 20.18 0.21 -6.11
CA VAL A 185 18.83 0.79 -6.03
C VAL A 185 18.36 0.84 -4.57
N GLY A 186 18.05 2.06 -4.10
CA GLY A 186 17.46 2.29 -2.79
C GLY A 186 15.94 2.09 -2.76
N LYS A 187 15.39 1.96 -1.55
CA LYS A 187 13.94 2.04 -1.29
C LYS A 187 13.48 3.49 -1.21
N ARG A 188 12.16 3.73 -1.27
CA ARG A 188 11.58 5.05 -1.01
C ARG A 188 11.95 5.55 0.40
N GLY A 189 12.11 6.87 0.53
CA GLY A 189 12.34 7.53 1.82
C GLY A 189 13.76 7.44 2.37
N LEU A 190 14.72 6.85 1.65
CA LEU A 190 16.13 6.92 2.03
C LEU A 190 16.70 8.31 1.70
N GLU A 191 17.15 9.04 2.73
CA GLU A 191 17.76 10.38 2.59
C GLU A 191 19.09 10.37 1.82
N ARG A 192 19.74 9.20 1.71
CA ARG A 192 21.01 9.02 1.00
C ARG A 192 20.90 7.94 -0.08
N PRO A 193 21.57 8.12 -1.23
CA PRO A 193 21.71 7.07 -2.23
C PRO A 193 22.27 5.80 -1.56
N ARG A 194 21.66 4.65 -1.85
CA ARG A 194 22.15 3.37 -1.32
C ARG A 194 23.53 3.09 -1.91
N THR A 195 24.53 2.89 -1.06
CA THR A 195 25.89 2.44 -1.46
C THR A 195 25.95 0.93 -1.65
N ALA A 196 25.05 0.19 -0.99
CA ALA A 196 24.93 -1.25 -1.06
C ALA A 196 24.12 -1.74 -2.28
N SER A 197 24.41 -2.97 -2.69
CA SER A 197 23.75 -3.61 -3.82
C SER A 197 22.30 -3.97 -3.51
N SER A 198 21.46 -3.96 -4.54
CA SER A 198 20.08 -4.43 -4.52
C SER A 198 19.94 -5.57 -5.53
N LEU A 199 20.12 -6.78 -5.04
CA LEU A 199 20.12 -8.00 -5.82
C LEU A 199 18.73 -8.36 -6.41
N LEU A 200 17.68 -7.65 -5.99
CA LEU A 200 16.34 -7.72 -6.59
C LEU A 200 16.32 -7.45 -8.10
N PHE A 201 17.27 -6.67 -8.63
CA PHE A 201 17.31 -6.26 -10.04
C PHE A 201 18.35 -7.00 -10.88
N VAL A 202 19.03 -8.01 -10.33
CA VAL A 202 20.03 -8.81 -11.06
C VAL A 202 19.34 -9.94 -11.82
N ASN A 203 19.91 -10.38 -12.95
CA ASN A 203 19.44 -11.54 -13.72
C ASN A 203 17.96 -11.41 -14.11
N LEU A 204 17.53 -10.18 -14.39
CA LEU A 204 16.25 -9.95 -15.03
C LEU A 204 16.38 -10.40 -16.48
N PRO A 205 15.36 -11.04 -17.07
CA PRO A 205 15.37 -11.47 -18.46
C PRO A 205 15.60 -10.26 -19.36
N ALA A 206 16.79 -10.19 -19.95
CA ALA A 206 17.13 -9.19 -20.96
C ALA A 206 17.77 -9.84 -22.19
N GLN A 207 18.52 -10.93 -22.00
CA GLN A 207 19.33 -11.59 -23.01
C GLN A 207 19.40 -13.08 -22.66
N SER A 208 19.38 -13.92 -23.69
CA SER A 208 19.53 -15.38 -23.68
C SER A 208 20.22 -15.98 -22.43
N GLY A 209 19.50 -16.83 -21.68
CA GLY A 209 20.12 -17.68 -20.66
C GLY A 209 19.14 -18.26 -19.64
N ILE A 210 18.51 -19.37 -19.99
CA ILE A 210 17.71 -20.34 -19.20
C ILE A 210 16.72 -19.74 -18.15
N PRO A 211 15.41 -20.00 -18.30
CA PRO A 211 14.35 -19.43 -17.48
C PRO A 211 14.55 -19.59 -15.97
N HIS A 212 14.13 -18.59 -15.19
CA HIS A 212 13.42 -18.94 -13.96
C HIS A 212 12.15 -19.67 -14.40
N ASN A 213 12.18 -21.00 -14.38
CA ASN A 213 11.10 -21.88 -14.84
C ASN A 213 9.72 -21.47 -14.28
N GLN A 214 9.69 -20.83 -13.12
CA GLN A 214 8.46 -20.45 -12.47
C GLN A 214 7.73 -19.26 -13.11
N ALA A 215 8.41 -18.16 -13.44
CA ALA A 215 7.72 -17.03 -14.09
C ALA A 215 7.21 -17.44 -15.48
N GLU A 216 7.96 -18.27 -16.19
CA GLU A 216 7.51 -18.84 -17.47
C GLU A 216 6.33 -19.80 -17.33
N ARG A 217 6.34 -20.71 -16.35
CA ARG A 217 5.18 -21.56 -16.04
C ARG A 217 3.96 -20.73 -15.66
N ILE A 218 4.16 -19.67 -14.88
CA ILE A 218 3.07 -18.75 -14.53
C ILE A 218 2.55 -18.07 -15.80
N LEU A 219 3.43 -17.59 -16.69
CA LEU A 219 3.05 -16.93 -17.94
C LEU A 219 2.41 -17.90 -18.96
N SER A 220 2.73 -19.19 -18.96
CA SER A 220 2.05 -20.16 -19.83
C SER A 220 0.58 -20.34 -19.45
N ASP A 221 0.29 -20.30 -18.15
CA ASP A 221 -1.06 -20.49 -17.61
C ASP A 221 -1.82 -19.15 -17.48
N PHE A 222 -1.10 -18.04 -17.56
CA PHE A 222 -1.58 -16.67 -17.35
C PHE A 222 -2.72 -16.22 -18.28
N PRO A 223 -2.77 -16.56 -19.59
CA PRO A 223 -3.86 -16.16 -20.50
C PRO A 223 -5.26 -16.56 -20.03
N GLY A 224 -5.38 -17.60 -19.20
CA GLY A 224 -6.66 -18.01 -18.61
C GLY A 224 -7.07 -17.23 -17.36
N LYS A 225 -6.12 -16.61 -16.65
CA LYS A 225 -6.34 -16.15 -15.26
C LYS A 225 -6.79 -14.70 -15.19
N ARG A 226 -7.90 -14.40 -14.50
CA ARG A 226 -8.31 -13.01 -14.18
C ARG A 226 -7.68 -12.52 -12.87
N HIS A 227 -7.27 -13.47 -12.03
CA HIS A 227 -6.64 -13.21 -10.76
C HIS A 227 -5.44 -14.14 -10.56
N LEU A 228 -4.35 -13.60 -10.03
CA LEU A 228 -3.12 -14.36 -9.81
C LEU A 228 -2.46 -13.95 -8.49
N PRO A 229 -3.05 -14.29 -7.35
CA PRO A 229 -2.51 -13.93 -6.04
C PRO A 229 -1.21 -14.70 -5.74
N LEU A 230 -0.21 -13.99 -5.20
CA LEU A 230 1.05 -14.59 -4.75
C LEU A 230 1.04 -14.77 -3.23
N PHE A 231 0.95 -16.01 -2.76
CA PHE A 231 0.84 -16.36 -1.35
C PHE A 231 2.12 -16.93 -0.77
N GLY A 232 2.63 -16.35 0.30
CA GLY A 232 3.70 -17.01 1.04
C GLY A 232 4.21 -16.20 2.21
N VAL A 233 5.11 -16.81 2.97
CA VAL A 233 5.75 -16.16 4.12
C VAL A 233 6.60 -14.96 3.70
N ARG A 234 6.95 -14.10 4.67
CA ARG A 234 7.88 -12.99 4.41
C ARG A 234 9.16 -13.54 3.78
N GLY A 235 9.55 -12.96 2.66
CA GLY A 235 10.79 -13.30 2.01
C GLY A 235 10.82 -14.60 1.19
N CYS A 236 9.67 -15.22 0.89
CA CYS A 236 9.65 -16.37 -0.03
C CYS A 236 9.93 -16.02 -1.51
N GLY A 237 9.90 -14.73 -1.88
CA GLY A 237 10.22 -14.29 -3.26
C GLY A 237 9.09 -13.63 -4.04
N LYS A 238 7.95 -13.31 -3.41
CA LYS A 238 6.78 -12.65 -4.05
C LYS A 238 7.14 -11.45 -4.93
N THR A 239 7.78 -10.43 -4.35
CA THR A 239 8.21 -9.23 -5.07
C THR A 239 9.14 -9.57 -6.24
N ARG A 240 10.05 -10.54 -6.07
CA ARG A 240 10.95 -10.97 -7.15
C ARG A 240 10.19 -11.62 -8.30
N ILE A 241 9.21 -12.49 -8.02
CA ILE A 241 8.36 -13.09 -9.06
C ILE A 241 7.56 -12.01 -9.78
N ALA A 242 6.96 -11.07 -9.05
CA ALA A 242 6.21 -9.98 -9.66
C ALA A 242 7.08 -9.12 -10.60
N VAL A 243 8.30 -8.80 -10.17
CA VAL A 243 9.30 -8.08 -10.98
C VAL A 243 9.73 -8.89 -12.21
N ASP A 244 9.96 -10.20 -12.07
CA ASP A 244 10.32 -11.09 -13.18
C ASP A 244 9.17 -11.20 -14.20
N LEU A 245 7.93 -11.33 -13.74
CA LEU A 245 6.75 -11.34 -14.63
C LEU A 245 6.62 -10.03 -15.40
N LEU A 246 6.67 -8.88 -14.72
CA LEU A 246 6.58 -7.57 -15.37
C LEU A 246 7.77 -7.23 -16.28
N SER A 247 8.92 -7.90 -16.10
CA SER A 247 10.02 -7.77 -17.04
C SER A 247 9.76 -8.47 -18.38
N ARG A 248 8.78 -9.38 -18.42
CA ARG A 248 8.40 -10.21 -19.58
C ARG A 248 7.03 -9.85 -20.16
N THR A 249 6.17 -9.21 -19.38
CA THR A 249 4.82 -8.80 -19.81
C THR A 249 4.54 -7.34 -19.47
N TRP A 250 3.63 -6.71 -20.24
CA TRP A 250 3.19 -5.35 -19.98
C TRP A 250 2.20 -5.31 -18.81
N GLY A 251 2.34 -4.29 -17.97
CA GLY A 251 1.52 -4.16 -16.79
C GLY A 251 1.93 -2.99 -15.91
N PHE A 252 1.19 -2.78 -14.83
CA PHE A 252 1.53 -1.79 -13.81
C PHE A 252 1.98 -2.46 -12.52
N TYR A 253 2.93 -1.81 -11.86
CA TYR A 253 3.38 -2.16 -10.52
C TYR A 253 3.03 -1.03 -9.55
N PHE A 254 2.24 -1.39 -8.54
CA PHE A 254 1.96 -0.56 -7.38
C PHE A 254 2.47 -1.27 -6.13
N ASN A 255 2.93 -0.50 -5.15
CA ASN A 255 3.32 -1.02 -3.84
C ASN A 255 2.59 -0.21 -2.77
N ALA A 256 1.88 -0.90 -1.88
CA ALA A 256 1.05 -0.27 -0.86
C ALA A 256 1.83 0.16 0.40
N ASP A 257 3.04 -0.36 0.61
CA ASP A 257 3.91 0.08 1.69
C ASP A 257 4.49 1.47 1.35
N ALA A 258 4.72 2.35 2.32
CA ALA A 258 5.24 3.70 2.04
C ALA A 258 6.77 3.70 1.79
N ALA A 259 7.50 2.74 2.35
CA ALA A 259 8.96 2.75 2.48
C ALA A 259 9.66 1.60 1.73
N ASP A 260 9.02 1.01 0.72
CA ASP A 260 9.60 -0.05 -0.11
C ASP A 260 9.92 0.41 -1.55
N TYR A 261 10.19 -0.52 -2.46
CA TYR A 261 10.43 -0.24 -3.88
C TYR A 261 9.16 0.22 -4.63
N GLY A 262 9.37 1.04 -5.65
CA GLY A 262 8.35 1.55 -6.57
C GLY A 262 8.03 3.03 -6.43
N SER A 263 7.05 3.52 -7.18
CA SER A 263 6.56 4.90 -7.05
C SER A 263 5.71 5.12 -5.79
N SER A 264 5.65 6.37 -5.33
CA SER A 264 4.85 6.81 -4.17
C SER A 264 3.39 7.12 -4.53
N ASP A 265 2.96 6.96 -5.77
CA ASP A 265 1.62 7.36 -6.23
C ASP A 265 0.48 6.59 -5.56
N MET A 266 0.65 5.31 -5.26
CA MET A 266 -0.28 4.56 -4.40
C MET A 266 -0.29 5.08 -2.95
N HIS A 267 0.86 5.51 -2.43
CA HIS A 267 0.94 6.13 -1.12
C HIS A 267 0.22 7.49 -1.10
N THR A 268 0.38 8.32 -2.14
CA THR A 268 -0.39 9.57 -2.32
C THR A 268 -1.90 9.29 -2.34
N LEU A 269 -2.34 8.26 -3.06
CA LEU A 269 -3.75 7.85 -3.07
C LEU A 269 -4.24 7.51 -1.66
N VAL A 270 -3.46 6.72 -0.89
CA VAL A 270 -3.81 6.35 0.49
C VAL A 270 -3.80 7.55 1.44
N GLN A 271 -2.83 8.44 1.29
CA GLN A 271 -2.68 9.66 2.09
C GLN A 271 -3.90 10.58 1.90
N ALA A 272 -4.41 10.69 0.67
CA ALA A 272 -5.61 11.47 0.36
C ALA A 272 -6.85 11.04 1.15
N LEU A 273 -7.00 9.76 1.51
CA LEU A 273 -8.14 9.32 2.35
C LEU A 273 -8.10 9.97 3.74
N SER A 274 -6.90 10.19 4.27
CA SER A 274 -6.68 10.76 5.60
C SER A 274 -6.68 12.29 5.58
N GLU A 275 -6.21 12.91 4.49
CA GLU A 275 -6.18 14.37 4.32
C GLU A 275 -7.57 14.92 3.93
N HIS A 276 -8.34 14.15 3.17
CA HIS A 276 -9.67 14.53 2.69
C HIS A 276 -10.76 13.60 3.25
N ARG A 277 -10.78 13.38 4.58
CA ARG A 277 -11.70 12.43 5.24
C ARG A 277 -13.17 12.71 4.95
N ASN A 278 -13.57 13.98 4.86
CA ASN A 278 -14.93 14.38 4.51
C ASN A 278 -15.35 13.94 3.09
N ILE A 279 -14.40 13.76 2.18
CA ILE A 279 -14.63 13.33 0.80
C ILE A 279 -14.66 11.80 0.70
N TYR A 280 -13.69 11.12 1.33
CA TYR A 280 -13.45 9.69 1.13
C TYR A 280 -13.95 8.78 2.27
N LEU A 281 -14.22 9.32 3.44
CA LEU A 281 -14.56 8.59 4.67
C LEU A 281 -15.80 9.20 5.36
N SER A 282 -16.79 9.60 4.56
CA SER A 282 -18.09 10.05 5.07
C SER A 282 -18.94 8.88 5.60
N HIS A 283 -20.05 9.16 6.25
CA HIS A 283 -21.02 8.12 6.62
C HIS A 283 -21.66 7.40 5.41
N ASN A 284 -21.60 8.03 4.23
CA ASN A 284 -22.14 7.46 3.00
C ASN A 284 -21.09 6.56 2.31
N ARG A 285 -21.14 5.26 2.58
CA ARG A 285 -20.21 4.26 2.02
C ARG A 285 -20.29 4.15 0.50
N LEU A 286 -21.45 4.37 -0.12
CA LEU A 286 -21.60 4.41 -1.57
C LEU A 286 -20.75 5.55 -2.16
N LYS A 287 -20.92 6.76 -1.61
CA LYS A 287 -20.13 7.94 -2.01
C LYS A 287 -18.63 7.72 -1.80
N ASN A 288 -18.23 7.15 -0.66
CA ASN A 288 -16.83 6.81 -0.38
C ASN A 288 -16.28 5.86 -1.45
N THR A 289 -17.05 4.82 -1.78
CA THR A 289 -16.71 3.77 -2.77
C THR A 289 -16.53 4.36 -4.15
N ASP A 290 -17.44 5.21 -4.61
CA ASP A 290 -17.31 5.89 -5.91
C ASP A 290 -16.11 6.84 -5.94
N ARG A 291 -15.92 7.64 -4.87
CA ARG A 291 -14.81 8.59 -4.81
C ARG A 291 -13.45 7.91 -4.85
N ILE A 292 -13.27 6.81 -4.12
CA ILE A 292 -11.99 6.08 -4.17
C ILE A 292 -11.80 5.37 -5.51
N ARG A 293 -12.86 4.87 -6.15
CA ARG A 293 -12.78 4.34 -7.53
C ARG A 293 -12.33 5.43 -8.50
N TYR A 294 -12.89 6.64 -8.42
CA TYR A 294 -12.52 7.77 -9.28
C TYR A 294 -11.07 8.22 -9.05
N LEU A 295 -10.63 8.26 -7.80
CA LEU A 295 -9.23 8.55 -7.47
C LEU A 295 -8.29 7.48 -8.03
N THR A 296 -8.68 6.20 -7.92
CA THR A 296 -7.93 5.08 -8.51
C THR A 296 -7.90 5.18 -10.03
N TYR A 297 -8.98 5.61 -10.69
CA TYR A 297 -8.96 5.89 -12.13
C TYR A 297 -8.01 7.05 -12.47
N GLY A 298 -7.94 8.10 -11.66
CA GLY A 298 -6.95 9.17 -11.81
C GLY A 298 -5.51 8.66 -11.76
N LEU A 299 -5.23 7.72 -10.84
CA LEU A 299 -3.93 7.04 -10.73
C LEU A 299 -3.61 6.25 -12.01
N LEU A 300 -4.56 5.44 -12.48
CA LEU A 300 -4.41 4.67 -13.71
C LEU A 300 -4.26 5.58 -14.94
N TYR A 301 -4.97 6.70 -14.97
CA TYR A 301 -4.86 7.70 -16.04
C TYR A 301 -3.43 8.25 -16.15
N ALA A 302 -2.83 8.65 -15.02
CA ALA A 302 -1.45 9.12 -14.98
C ALA A 302 -0.46 8.07 -15.51
N ARG A 303 -0.62 6.80 -15.10
CA ARG A 303 0.20 5.68 -15.58
C ARG A 303 0.04 5.44 -17.08
N LEU A 304 -1.18 5.52 -17.58
CA LEU A 304 -1.47 5.35 -19.01
C LEU A 304 -0.90 6.49 -19.86
N LEU A 305 -0.99 7.74 -19.40
CA LEU A 305 -0.41 8.88 -20.12
C LEU A 305 1.10 8.74 -20.27
N ILE A 306 1.80 8.38 -19.19
CA ILE A 306 3.27 8.19 -19.25
C ILE A 306 3.62 7.00 -20.13
N LEU A 307 2.90 5.88 -20.02
CA LEU A 307 3.13 4.73 -20.89
C LEU A 307 2.87 5.07 -22.36
N GLU A 308 1.75 5.72 -22.68
CA GLU A 308 1.42 6.17 -24.03
C GLU A 308 2.52 7.07 -24.61
N TYR A 309 3.00 8.03 -23.82
CA TYR A 309 4.09 8.91 -24.21
C TYR A 309 5.36 8.12 -24.54
N CYS A 310 5.79 7.23 -23.63
CA CYS A 310 6.96 6.39 -23.85
C CYS A 310 6.86 5.52 -25.10
N LEU A 311 5.67 4.98 -25.38
CA LEU A 311 5.41 4.18 -26.58
C LEU A 311 5.48 4.99 -27.87
N LYS A 312 5.17 6.29 -27.83
CA LYS A 312 5.17 7.18 -29.00
C LYS A 312 6.52 7.82 -29.31
N ILE A 313 7.49 7.78 -28.40
CA ILE A 313 8.85 8.29 -28.65
C ILE A 313 9.49 7.54 -29.82
N ALA A 314 10.16 8.27 -30.72
CA ALA A 314 10.86 7.69 -31.86
C ALA A 314 11.95 6.71 -31.38
N GLY A 315 12.02 5.53 -32.02
CA GLY A 315 12.95 4.45 -31.63
C GLY A 315 12.50 3.63 -30.40
N SER A 316 11.33 3.93 -29.81
CA SER A 316 10.81 3.18 -28.65
C SER A 316 10.64 1.69 -28.95
N LYS A 317 10.29 1.31 -30.18
CA LYS A 317 10.10 -0.10 -30.57
C LYS A 317 11.36 -0.94 -30.38
N ASP A 318 12.54 -0.34 -30.52
CA ASP A 318 13.82 -1.04 -30.44
C ASP A 318 14.38 -1.05 -29.02
N THR A 319 14.09 -0.02 -28.24
CA THR A 319 14.77 0.26 -26.96
C THR A 319 13.86 0.08 -25.75
N PHE A 320 12.57 0.41 -25.84
CA PHE A 320 11.65 0.45 -24.69
C PHE A 320 10.86 -0.85 -24.50
N SER A 321 11.44 -1.79 -23.76
CA SER A 321 10.87 -3.11 -23.46
C SER A 321 9.99 -3.15 -22.19
N CYS A 322 9.31 -4.28 -21.95
CA CYS A 322 8.62 -4.58 -20.68
C CYS A 322 9.57 -4.40 -19.49
N GLN A 323 10.81 -4.86 -19.61
CA GLN A 323 11.84 -4.69 -18.58
C GLN A 323 12.12 -3.22 -18.28
N ARG A 324 12.33 -2.36 -19.28
CA ARG A 324 12.55 -0.93 -19.05
C ARG A 324 11.33 -0.27 -18.40
N TRP A 325 10.13 -0.63 -18.86
CA TRP A 325 8.89 -0.16 -18.23
C TRP A 325 8.76 -0.60 -16.78
N MET A 326 9.08 -1.86 -16.47
CA MET A 326 9.11 -2.36 -15.10
C MET A 326 10.12 -1.59 -14.25
N LEU A 327 11.34 -1.37 -14.75
CA LEU A 327 12.38 -0.63 -14.02
C LEU A 327 11.94 0.79 -13.68
N LEU A 328 11.30 1.50 -14.62
CA LEU A 328 10.78 2.84 -14.38
C LEU A 328 9.77 2.86 -13.20
N GLN A 329 8.98 1.81 -13.04
CA GLN A 329 7.94 1.69 -12.01
C GLN A 329 8.41 1.15 -10.66
N VAL A 330 9.40 0.24 -10.64
CA VAL A 330 9.87 -0.47 -9.43
C VAL A 330 11.14 0.17 -8.86
N ALA A 331 12.07 0.59 -9.72
CA ALA A 331 13.31 1.25 -9.33
C ALA A 331 13.15 2.78 -9.35
N THR A 332 11.95 3.31 -9.09
CA THR A 332 11.66 4.75 -9.12
C THR A 332 12.63 5.60 -8.30
N PRO A 333 13.15 5.18 -7.12
CA PRO A 333 14.19 5.95 -6.42
C PRO A 333 15.50 6.14 -7.20
N ALA A 334 15.78 5.31 -8.21
CA ALA A 334 16.91 5.46 -9.12
C ALA A 334 16.61 6.35 -10.33
N PHE A 335 15.36 6.81 -10.48
CA PHE A 335 14.85 7.57 -11.61
C PHE A 335 14.08 8.81 -11.16
N VAL A 336 13.70 9.68 -12.10
CA VAL A 336 12.85 10.83 -11.76
C VAL A 336 11.45 10.32 -11.37
N GLY A 337 10.90 10.84 -10.26
CA GLY A 337 9.60 10.45 -9.69
C GLY A 337 8.37 10.86 -10.51
N GLY A 338 8.42 10.76 -11.85
CA GLY A 338 7.44 11.33 -12.77
C GLY A 338 6.00 10.86 -12.55
N PHE A 339 5.78 9.63 -12.07
CA PHE A 339 4.43 9.11 -11.81
C PHE A 339 3.69 9.88 -10.71
N GLN A 340 4.34 10.10 -9.56
CA GLN A 340 3.75 10.87 -8.46
C GLN A 340 3.58 12.34 -8.88
N VAL A 341 4.56 12.89 -9.60
CA VAL A 341 4.53 14.29 -10.07
C VAL A 341 3.34 14.56 -11.01
N LEU A 342 2.96 13.59 -11.87
CA LEU A 342 1.76 13.70 -12.70
C LEU A 342 0.48 13.37 -11.91
N PHE A 343 0.52 12.36 -11.05
CA PHE A 343 -0.67 11.93 -10.32
C PHE A 343 -1.14 12.97 -9.30
N GLN A 344 -0.24 13.67 -8.61
CA GLN A 344 -0.60 14.68 -7.61
C GLN A 344 -1.57 15.75 -8.13
N PRO A 345 -1.29 16.50 -9.23
CA PRO A 345 -2.24 17.49 -9.74
C PRO A 345 -3.55 16.87 -10.24
N ILE A 346 -3.54 15.63 -10.73
CA ILE A 346 -4.78 14.90 -11.05
C ILE A 346 -5.57 14.62 -9.77
N SER A 347 -4.91 14.17 -8.70
CA SER A 347 -5.50 13.95 -7.38
C SER A 347 -6.15 15.23 -6.85
N ASP A 348 -5.40 16.34 -6.85
CA ASP A 348 -5.86 17.65 -6.38
C ASP A 348 -7.11 18.12 -7.14
N TYR A 349 -7.13 17.91 -8.47
CA TYR A 349 -8.30 18.18 -9.30
C TYR A 349 -9.51 17.33 -8.89
N LEU A 350 -9.32 16.02 -8.66
CA LEU A 350 -10.39 15.09 -8.26
C LEU A 350 -10.92 15.36 -6.84
N HIS A 351 -10.10 15.90 -5.94
CA HIS A 351 -10.51 16.33 -4.61
C HIS A 351 -11.38 17.59 -4.68
N SER A 352 -10.99 18.53 -5.53
CA SER A 352 -11.60 19.86 -5.61
C SER A 352 -12.88 19.90 -6.43
N HIS A 353 -13.16 18.86 -7.23
CA HIS A 353 -14.28 18.84 -8.16
C HIS A 353 -15.24 17.67 -7.88
N ILE A 354 -16.51 17.88 -8.19
CA ILE A 354 -17.49 16.79 -8.30
C ILE A 354 -17.28 16.16 -9.68
N VAL A 355 -16.35 15.20 -9.75
CA VAL A 355 -16.10 14.48 -10.99
C VAL A 355 -17.07 13.31 -11.11
N PRO A 356 -17.95 13.29 -12.14
CA PRO A 356 -18.89 12.19 -12.35
C PRO A 356 -18.18 10.89 -12.75
N SER A 357 -18.96 9.81 -12.92
CA SER A 357 -18.50 8.51 -13.44
C SER A 357 -17.78 8.57 -14.80
N ILE A 358 -17.78 9.72 -15.48
CA ILE A 358 -17.11 9.92 -16.76
C ILE A 358 -15.60 9.62 -16.73
N ILE A 359 -14.91 9.81 -15.60
CA ILE A 359 -13.48 9.51 -15.51
C ILE A 359 -13.18 8.05 -15.88
N ALA A 360 -14.07 7.11 -15.53
CA ALA A 360 -13.93 5.71 -15.92
C ALA A 360 -13.89 5.57 -17.46
N ASN A 361 -14.79 6.24 -18.17
CA ASN A 361 -14.85 6.21 -19.64
C ASN A 361 -13.61 6.85 -20.28
N ILE A 362 -13.12 7.95 -19.72
CA ILE A 362 -11.89 8.62 -20.18
C ILE A 362 -10.70 7.66 -20.07
N VAL A 363 -10.57 7.00 -18.92
CA VAL A 363 -9.47 6.07 -18.63
C VAL A 363 -9.56 4.81 -19.47
N GLN A 364 -10.75 4.22 -19.64
CA GLN A 364 -10.97 3.07 -20.51
C GLN A 364 -10.66 3.38 -21.98
N GLN A 365 -11.04 4.56 -22.48
CA GLN A 365 -10.67 4.99 -23.83
C GLN A 365 -9.14 5.10 -23.97
N ARG A 366 -8.47 5.72 -23.00
CA ARG A 366 -7.01 5.84 -22.99
C ARG A 366 -6.33 4.47 -22.94
N PHE A 367 -6.86 3.53 -22.15
CA PHE A 367 -6.37 2.16 -22.09
C PHE A 367 -6.49 1.46 -23.45
N ARG A 368 -7.60 1.64 -24.18
CA ARG A 368 -7.76 1.08 -25.53
C ARG A 368 -6.69 1.59 -26.51
N GLU A 369 -6.35 2.87 -26.46
CA GLU A 369 -5.29 3.45 -27.30
C GLU A 369 -3.91 2.87 -26.95
N VAL A 370 -3.56 2.81 -25.66
CA VAL A 370 -2.31 2.19 -25.19
C VAL A 370 -2.25 0.72 -25.61
N HIS A 371 -3.34 -0.02 -25.43
CA HIS A 371 -3.41 -1.44 -25.79
C HIS A 371 -3.27 -1.65 -27.31
N LYS A 372 -3.77 -0.71 -28.15
CA LYS A 372 -3.53 -0.72 -29.59
C LYS A 372 -2.04 -0.52 -29.90
N LEU A 373 -1.42 0.49 -29.31
CA LEU A 373 0.02 0.75 -29.48
C LEU A 373 0.88 -0.46 -29.08
N LEU A 374 0.52 -1.18 -28.01
CA LEU A 374 1.21 -2.39 -27.56
C LEU A 374 1.06 -3.57 -28.53
N ARG A 375 -0.12 -3.74 -29.15
CA ARG A 375 -0.33 -4.77 -30.18
C ARG A 375 0.48 -4.50 -31.45
N ASP A 376 0.71 -3.24 -31.77
CA ASP A 376 1.43 -2.81 -32.98
C ASP A 376 2.98 -2.85 -32.83
N ARG A 377 3.51 -3.41 -31.73
CA ARG A 377 4.95 -3.57 -31.47
C ARG A 377 5.48 -4.90 -32.00
N THR A 378 6.80 -5.04 -32.02
CA THR A 378 7.49 -6.30 -32.37
C THR A 378 8.50 -6.66 -31.26
N PRO A 379 8.46 -7.86 -30.66
CA PRO A 379 7.39 -8.85 -30.83
C PRO A 379 6.04 -8.26 -30.36
N SER A 380 4.96 -8.60 -31.06
CA SER A 380 3.65 -8.08 -30.73
C SER A 380 3.22 -8.57 -29.37
N PHE A 381 2.52 -7.72 -28.62
CA PHE A 381 1.83 -8.17 -27.42
C PHE A 381 0.82 -9.24 -27.85
N PRO A 382 0.99 -10.52 -27.43
CA PRO A 382 0.20 -11.61 -27.99
C PRO A 382 -1.30 -11.37 -27.77
N VAL A 383 -2.13 -11.76 -28.73
CA VAL A 383 -3.59 -11.52 -28.71
C VAL A 383 -4.26 -12.06 -27.43
N HIS A 384 -3.71 -13.11 -26.84
CA HIS A 384 -4.19 -13.74 -25.60
C HIS A 384 -3.43 -13.30 -24.35
N SER A 385 -2.52 -12.34 -24.45
CA SER A 385 -1.80 -11.81 -23.28
C SER A 385 -2.67 -10.80 -22.54
N LYS A 386 -2.63 -10.89 -21.21
CA LYS A 386 -3.32 -9.95 -20.32
C LYS A 386 -2.37 -8.88 -19.83
N PHE A 387 -2.90 -7.68 -19.62
CA PHE A 387 -2.22 -6.60 -18.94
C PHE A 387 -2.19 -6.91 -17.44
N LEU A 388 -0.99 -7.00 -16.87
CA LEU A 388 -0.80 -7.43 -15.48
C LEU A 388 -0.89 -6.24 -14.51
N MET A 389 -1.77 -6.31 -13.51
CA MET A 389 -1.92 -5.31 -12.45
C MET A 389 -1.36 -5.87 -11.14
N VAL A 390 -0.09 -5.55 -10.83
CA VAL A 390 0.54 -5.95 -9.57
C VAL A 390 0.24 -4.92 -8.47
N LEU A 391 -0.26 -5.41 -7.33
CA LEU A 391 -0.35 -4.64 -6.09
C LEU A 391 0.44 -5.35 -4.99
N ASP A 392 1.69 -4.93 -4.79
CA ASP A 392 2.56 -5.49 -3.76
C ASP A 392 2.26 -4.90 -2.38
N GLU A 393 2.53 -5.70 -1.35
CA GLU A 393 2.14 -5.46 0.05
C GLU A 393 0.64 -5.10 0.24
N SER A 394 -0.23 -5.65 -0.61
CA SER A 394 -1.68 -5.38 -0.65
C SER A 394 -2.44 -5.62 0.67
N GLN A 395 -1.92 -6.45 1.60
CA GLN A 395 -2.52 -6.59 2.93
C GLN A 395 -2.55 -5.27 3.72
N VAL A 396 -1.67 -4.31 3.38
CA VAL A 396 -1.69 -2.98 4.00
C VAL A 396 -3.04 -2.32 3.72
N LEU A 397 -3.46 -2.30 2.46
CA LEU A 397 -4.76 -1.77 2.04
C LEU A 397 -5.93 -2.64 2.54
N GLY A 398 -5.74 -3.95 2.65
CA GLY A 398 -6.77 -4.86 3.19
C GLY A 398 -7.14 -4.58 4.64
N ARG A 399 -6.26 -3.91 5.39
CA ARG A 399 -6.47 -3.55 6.80
C ARG A 399 -6.86 -2.10 7.01
N LEU A 400 -6.76 -1.27 5.98
CA LEU A 400 -7.10 0.15 6.05
C LEU A 400 -8.61 0.36 5.87
N PHE A 401 -9.20 1.06 6.83
CA PHE A 401 -10.61 1.44 6.86
C PHE A 401 -11.55 0.26 6.57
N PRO A 402 -11.55 -0.79 7.41
CA PRO A 402 -12.17 -2.09 7.12
C PRO A 402 -13.68 -2.03 6.85
N THR A 403 -14.34 -0.94 7.26
CA THR A 403 -15.79 -0.78 7.16
C THR A 403 -16.27 0.46 6.40
N ALA A 404 -15.37 1.19 5.74
CA ALA A 404 -15.68 2.49 5.13
C ALA A 404 -16.19 2.40 3.69
N PHE A 405 -16.03 1.26 3.02
CA PHE A 405 -16.32 1.07 1.59
C PHE A 405 -17.25 -0.12 1.36
N LEU A 406 -17.70 -0.27 0.11
CA LEU A 406 -18.51 -1.37 -0.36
C LEU A 406 -17.79 -2.21 -1.43
N ASP A 407 -18.27 -3.43 -1.64
CA ASP A 407 -17.83 -4.34 -2.70
C ASP A 407 -18.28 -3.89 -4.11
N GLY A 408 -17.98 -4.72 -5.13
CA GLY A 408 -18.40 -4.49 -6.51
C GLY A 408 -19.91 -4.33 -6.66
N ASP A 409 -20.68 -5.21 -6.00
CA ASP A 409 -22.15 -5.25 -6.02
C ASP A 409 -22.80 -4.16 -5.14
N LEU A 410 -22.00 -3.40 -4.38
CA LEU A 410 -22.45 -2.36 -3.45
C LEU A 410 -23.35 -2.87 -2.31
N THR A 411 -23.20 -4.14 -1.95
CA THR A 411 -24.05 -4.83 -0.96
C THR A 411 -23.34 -5.08 0.36
N THR A 412 -22.03 -5.32 0.32
CA THR A 412 -21.28 -5.72 1.50
C THR A 412 -20.19 -4.72 1.85
N VAL A 413 -19.97 -4.55 3.14
CA VAL A 413 -18.95 -3.63 3.68
C VAL A 413 -17.55 -4.23 3.48
N ARG A 414 -16.60 -3.38 3.07
CA ARG A 414 -15.24 -3.76 2.67
C ARG A 414 -14.19 -2.71 3.06
N PRO A 415 -12.90 -3.10 3.16
CA PRO A 415 -11.78 -2.17 3.24
C PRO A 415 -11.51 -1.46 1.91
N VAL A 416 -10.63 -0.46 1.95
CA VAL A 416 -10.23 0.33 0.76
C VAL A 416 -9.69 -0.53 -0.39
N LEU A 417 -9.12 -1.71 -0.09
CA LEU A 417 -8.59 -2.63 -1.09
C LEU A 417 -9.63 -3.06 -2.14
N ALA A 418 -10.88 -3.29 -1.72
CA ALA A 418 -11.92 -3.81 -2.62
C ALA A 418 -12.26 -2.84 -3.77
N PRO A 419 -12.60 -1.55 -3.51
CA PRO A 419 -12.89 -0.63 -4.60
C PRO A 419 -11.66 -0.27 -5.46
N ILE A 420 -10.43 -0.36 -4.93
CA ILE A 420 -9.20 -0.22 -5.75
C ILE A 420 -9.11 -1.38 -6.76
N PHE A 421 -9.30 -2.62 -6.29
CA PHE A 421 -9.31 -3.78 -7.18
C PHE A 421 -10.45 -3.76 -8.19
N PHE A 422 -11.62 -3.25 -7.81
CA PHE A 422 -12.71 -3.01 -8.76
C PHE A 422 -12.25 -2.08 -9.89
N ALA A 423 -11.66 -0.93 -9.57
CA ALA A 423 -11.16 0.01 -10.57
C ALA A 423 -10.07 -0.59 -11.48
N PHE A 424 -9.16 -1.42 -10.92
CA PHE A 424 -8.16 -2.14 -11.70
C PHE A 424 -8.78 -3.09 -12.74
N ARG A 425 -9.81 -3.85 -12.35
CA ARG A 425 -10.51 -4.78 -13.26
C ARG A 425 -11.30 -4.06 -14.33
N CYS A 426 -11.95 -2.96 -13.95
CA CYS A 426 -12.75 -2.13 -14.85
C CYS A 426 -11.91 -1.11 -15.65
N LEU A 427 -10.58 -1.27 -15.70
CA LEU A 427 -9.70 -0.50 -16.57
C LEU A 427 -9.97 -0.80 -18.05
N ALA A 428 -10.29 -2.04 -18.38
CA ALA A 428 -10.80 -2.43 -19.68
C ALA A 428 -12.33 -2.38 -19.70
N ASP A 429 -12.92 -2.09 -20.88
CA ASP A 429 -14.37 -2.16 -21.07
C ASP A 429 -14.91 -3.57 -20.85
N GLU A 430 -16.21 -3.74 -20.60
CA GLU A 430 -16.82 -5.04 -20.28
C GLU A 430 -16.48 -6.15 -21.28
N ALA A 431 -16.45 -5.81 -22.57
CA ALA A 431 -16.08 -6.72 -23.65
C ALA A 431 -14.61 -7.20 -23.55
N SER A 432 -13.74 -6.42 -22.93
CA SER A 432 -12.29 -6.64 -22.83
C SER A 432 -11.79 -6.83 -21.40
N GLN A 433 -12.66 -6.92 -20.38
CA GLN A 433 -12.25 -7.13 -18.97
C GLN A 433 -11.40 -8.40 -18.78
N ASN A 434 -11.59 -9.39 -19.66
CA ASN A 434 -10.75 -10.59 -19.71
C ASN A 434 -9.26 -10.30 -19.97
N ASN A 435 -8.92 -9.12 -20.48
CA ASN A 435 -7.57 -8.71 -20.83
C ASN A 435 -6.80 -8.13 -19.64
N ILE A 436 -7.39 -8.04 -18.45
CA ILE A 436 -6.70 -7.63 -17.22
C ILE A 436 -6.51 -8.85 -16.31
N CYS A 437 -5.33 -8.97 -15.72
CA CYS A 437 -5.08 -9.90 -14.61
C CYS A 437 -4.59 -9.13 -13.39
N VAL A 438 -5.29 -9.25 -12.26
CA VAL A 438 -4.89 -8.61 -11.00
C VAL A 438 -4.08 -9.57 -10.14
N MET A 439 -2.90 -9.15 -9.71
CA MET A 439 -1.94 -9.89 -8.90
C MET A 439 -1.71 -9.16 -7.57
N PRO A 440 -2.46 -9.50 -6.52
CA PRO A 440 -2.14 -9.07 -5.16
C PRO A 440 -0.99 -9.89 -4.59
N CYS A 441 -0.08 -9.20 -3.92
CA CYS A 441 1.07 -9.82 -3.25
C CYS A 441 1.23 -9.20 -1.86
N GLY A 442 1.91 -9.94 -0.98
CA GLY A 442 2.31 -9.44 0.33
C GLY A 442 2.17 -10.46 1.47
N THR A 443 2.71 -10.14 2.63
CA THR A 443 2.80 -11.11 3.74
C THR A 443 1.60 -11.02 4.67
N GLY A 444 0.90 -12.14 4.86
CA GLY A 444 -0.29 -12.18 5.69
C GLY A 444 -1.56 -11.77 4.95
N LEU A 445 -1.52 -11.78 3.61
CA LEU A 445 -2.72 -11.94 2.80
C LEU A 445 -3.35 -13.28 3.15
N SER A 446 -4.62 -13.23 3.52
CA SER A 446 -5.48 -14.38 3.71
C SER A 446 -6.25 -14.67 2.44
N SER A 447 -6.64 -15.92 2.26
CA SER A 447 -7.57 -16.28 1.19
C SER A 447 -8.90 -15.52 1.34
N TYR A 448 -9.31 -15.16 2.55
CA TYR A 448 -10.51 -14.37 2.83
C TYR A 448 -10.43 -12.94 2.27
N GLU A 449 -9.29 -12.26 2.42
CA GLU A 449 -9.06 -10.93 1.81
C GLU A 449 -9.12 -10.97 0.26
N LEU A 450 -9.00 -12.15 -0.34
CA LEU A 450 -9.17 -12.34 -1.80
C LEU A 450 -10.61 -12.61 -2.24
N THR A 451 -11.53 -12.93 -1.34
CA THR A 451 -12.97 -12.97 -1.69
C THR A 451 -13.40 -11.60 -2.21
N TRP A 452 -12.80 -10.52 -1.67
CA TRP A 452 -12.97 -9.16 -2.15
C TRP A 452 -12.44 -8.94 -3.57
N SER A 453 -11.48 -9.74 -4.01
CA SER A 453 -10.99 -9.74 -5.38
C SER A 453 -11.94 -10.49 -6.31
N GLY A 454 -12.39 -11.69 -5.96
CA GLY A 454 -13.25 -12.49 -6.83
C GLY A 454 -14.68 -11.96 -6.95
N GLU A 455 -15.23 -11.37 -5.89
CA GLU A 455 -16.59 -10.79 -5.85
C GLU A 455 -16.67 -9.36 -6.43
N SER A 456 -15.53 -8.75 -6.78
CA SER A 456 -15.48 -7.39 -7.37
C SER A 456 -15.47 -7.41 -8.90
N ALA A 457 -15.81 -8.53 -9.55
CA ALA A 457 -15.87 -8.64 -11.01
C ALA A 457 -17.32 -8.60 -11.51
N CYS A 458 -17.62 -7.77 -12.52
CA CYS A 458 -18.86 -7.90 -13.30
C CYS A 458 -18.83 -9.23 -14.08
N GLY A 459 -19.70 -10.19 -13.73
CA GLY A 459 -19.82 -11.45 -14.46
C GLY A 459 -20.61 -12.54 -13.74
N ALA A 460 -21.02 -13.57 -14.50
CA ALA A 460 -21.81 -14.70 -14.00
C ALA A 460 -21.13 -15.37 -12.80
N LYS A 461 -21.88 -15.50 -11.69
CA LYS A 461 -21.42 -16.16 -10.46
C LYS A 461 -21.19 -17.65 -10.75
N LEU A 462 -19.96 -18.11 -10.55
CA LEU A 462 -19.65 -19.54 -10.47
C LEU A 462 -20.38 -20.13 -9.26
N SER A 463 -20.72 -21.43 -9.31
CA SER A 463 -21.21 -22.12 -8.11
C SER A 463 -20.13 -22.12 -7.02
N ALA A 464 -20.52 -22.24 -5.74
CA ALA A 464 -19.58 -22.15 -4.62
C ALA A 464 -18.44 -23.18 -4.72
N ASP A 465 -18.73 -24.39 -5.20
CA ASP A 465 -17.74 -25.47 -5.35
C ASP A 465 -16.81 -25.26 -6.55
N GLU A 466 -17.32 -24.76 -7.69
CA GLU A 466 -16.50 -24.37 -8.85
C GLU A 466 -15.64 -23.14 -8.54
N TYR A 467 -16.16 -22.22 -7.74
CA TYR A 467 -15.46 -21.03 -7.26
C TYR A 467 -14.27 -21.41 -6.37
N GLU A 468 -14.45 -22.31 -5.38
CA GLU A 468 -13.35 -22.75 -4.51
C GLU A 468 -12.28 -23.56 -5.25
N ALA A 469 -12.67 -24.44 -6.18
CA ALA A 469 -11.73 -25.22 -6.99
C ALA A 469 -10.95 -24.35 -7.99
N SER A 470 -11.61 -23.37 -8.62
CA SER A 470 -10.96 -22.35 -9.46
C SER A 470 -10.03 -21.46 -8.62
N ARG A 471 -10.49 -21.02 -7.45
CA ARG A 471 -9.74 -20.16 -6.54
C ARG A 471 -8.43 -20.80 -6.05
N LEU A 472 -8.41 -22.09 -5.72
CA LEU A 472 -7.18 -22.77 -5.31
C LEU A 472 -6.21 -23.03 -6.49
N SER A 473 -6.73 -23.30 -7.69
CA SER A 473 -5.89 -23.52 -8.89
C SER A 473 -5.31 -22.23 -9.48
N GLU A 474 -5.89 -21.08 -9.17
CA GLU A 474 -5.41 -19.77 -9.59
C GLU A 474 -4.29 -19.20 -8.69
N MET A 475 -4.09 -19.76 -7.50
CA MET A 475 -3.12 -19.27 -6.51
C MET A 475 -1.69 -19.77 -6.76
N VAL A 476 -0.71 -18.89 -6.55
CA VAL A 476 0.71 -19.27 -6.56
C VAL A 476 1.21 -19.37 -5.13
N PHE A 477 1.44 -20.60 -4.68
CA PHE A 477 1.99 -20.93 -3.36
C PHE A 477 3.43 -21.43 -3.41
N ASP A 478 3.82 -21.99 -4.55
CA ASP A 478 5.17 -22.41 -4.78
C ASP A 478 5.99 -21.19 -5.18
N PHE A 479 7.11 -20.99 -4.52
CA PHE A 479 8.14 -20.04 -4.93
C PHE A 479 9.34 -20.93 -5.03
N ALA A 480 9.67 -21.38 -6.24
CA ALA A 480 10.80 -22.26 -6.50
C ALA A 480 12.07 -21.52 -6.08
N GLY A 481 12.37 -21.62 -4.80
CA GLY A 481 13.40 -20.87 -4.12
C GLY A 481 14.42 -21.86 -3.61
N TRP A 482 15.67 -21.64 -4.00
CA TRP A 482 16.88 -22.25 -3.44
C TRP A 482 16.65 -23.65 -2.85
N ALA A 483 16.14 -24.57 -3.69
CA ALA A 483 15.65 -25.89 -3.27
C ALA A 483 16.79 -26.81 -2.81
N ASP A 484 18.01 -26.46 -3.20
CA ASP A 484 19.26 -27.11 -2.87
C ASP A 484 20.39 -26.07 -2.84
N VAL A 485 21.57 -26.48 -2.36
CA VAL A 485 22.80 -25.68 -2.39
C VAL A 485 23.16 -25.27 -3.83
N GLY A 486 22.90 -26.13 -4.81
CA GLY A 486 23.21 -25.87 -6.23
C GLY A 486 22.45 -24.68 -6.80
N SER A 487 21.23 -24.44 -6.33
CA SER A 487 20.44 -23.26 -6.64
C SER A 487 21.15 -21.99 -6.16
N ILE A 488 21.90 -22.06 -5.04
CA ILE A 488 22.69 -20.94 -4.54
C ILE A 488 23.90 -20.66 -5.39
N SER A 489 24.66 -21.70 -5.68
CA SER A 489 25.80 -21.61 -6.57
C SER A 489 25.41 -21.09 -7.95
N THR A 490 24.26 -21.54 -8.50
CA THR A 490 23.76 -21.08 -9.80
C THR A 490 23.42 -19.59 -9.78
N TYR A 491 22.82 -19.08 -8.72
CA TYR A 491 22.53 -17.65 -8.60
C TYR A 491 23.81 -16.81 -8.50
N LEU A 492 24.79 -17.24 -7.70
CA LEU A 492 26.10 -16.58 -7.59
C LEU A 492 26.86 -16.62 -8.92
N GLU A 493 26.79 -17.73 -9.66
CA GLU A 493 27.41 -17.83 -10.99
C GLU A 493 26.82 -16.79 -11.97
N ARG A 494 25.50 -16.60 -11.93
CA ARG A 494 24.86 -15.55 -12.73
C ARG A 494 25.25 -14.15 -12.27
N LEU A 495 25.45 -13.94 -10.96
CA LEU A 495 26.00 -12.67 -10.47
C LEU A 495 27.39 -12.41 -11.07
N ARG A 496 28.27 -13.42 -11.10
CA ARG A 496 29.63 -13.30 -11.67
C ARG A 496 29.63 -12.85 -13.14
N GLN A 497 28.66 -13.29 -13.93
CA GLN A 497 28.56 -12.92 -15.36
C GLN A 497 28.44 -11.40 -15.58
N GLY A 498 27.89 -10.66 -14.61
CA GLY A 498 27.74 -9.19 -14.67
C GLY A 498 28.91 -8.40 -14.06
N LEU A 499 29.96 -9.06 -13.58
CA LEU A 499 31.06 -8.44 -12.83
C LEU A 499 32.38 -8.48 -13.63
N ASP A 500 33.27 -7.52 -13.37
CA ASP A 500 34.66 -7.58 -13.81
C ASP A 500 35.47 -8.64 -13.03
N ASP A 501 36.65 -8.99 -13.52
CA ASP A 501 37.47 -10.08 -12.93
C ASP A 501 37.83 -9.83 -11.46
N GLY A 502 38.12 -8.58 -11.09
CA GLY A 502 38.45 -8.22 -9.70
C GLY A 502 37.23 -8.33 -8.79
N SER A 503 36.08 -7.83 -9.25
CA SER A 503 34.80 -7.95 -8.53
C SER A 503 34.33 -9.40 -8.40
N ARG A 504 34.61 -10.27 -9.39
CA ARG A 504 34.32 -11.72 -9.30
C ARG A 504 35.17 -12.38 -8.22
N GLN A 505 36.48 -12.15 -8.23
CA GLN A 505 37.38 -12.68 -7.21
C GLN A 505 36.95 -12.20 -5.81
N ARG A 506 36.61 -10.91 -5.68
CA ARG A 506 36.16 -10.35 -4.40
C ARG A 506 34.84 -10.99 -3.93
N LEU A 507 33.90 -11.26 -4.82
CA LEU A 507 32.67 -11.98 -4.48
C LEU A 507 32.94 -13.40 -3.96
N ASP A 508 33.89 -14.11 -4.57
CA ASP A 508 34.28 -15.47 -4.15
C ASP A 508 34.97 -15.47 -2.77
N GLU A 509 35.76 -14.43 -2.46
CA GLU A 509 36.34 -14.23 -1.14
C GLU A 509 35.27 -13.96 -0.07
N LEU A 510 34.28 -13.11 -0.38
CA LEU A 510 33.23 -12.72 0.55
C LEU A 510 32.18 -13.81 0.78
N VAL A 511 31.87 -14.60 -0.26
CA VAL A 511 30.87 -15.68 -0.22
C VAL A 511 31.49 -17.02 -0.64
N PRO A 512 32.37 -17.60 0.20
CA PRO A 512 33.01 -18.88 -0.10
C PRO A 512 32.00 -20.04 -0.11
N GLU A 513 32.41 -21.21 -0.61
CA GLU A 513 31.54 -22.40 -0.70
C GLU A 513 30.92 -22.81 0.65
N GLU A 514 31.65 -22.62 1.75
CA GLU A 514 31.13 -22.87 3.11
C GLU A 514 30.01 -21.90 3.50
N ALA A 515 30.11 -20.63 3.08
CA ALA A 515 29.04 -19.65 3.27
C ALA A 515 27.79 -20.06 2.47
N VAL A 516 27.95 -20.55 1.23
CA VAL A 516 26.85 -21.06 0.39
C VAL A 516 26.12 -22.21 1.09
N LYS A 517 26.87 -23.21 1.58
CA LYS A 517 26.30 -24.34 2.33
C LYS A 517 25.55 -23.87 3.58
N LYS A 518 26.12 -22.92 4.33
CA LYS A 518 25.50 -22.39 5.56
C LYS A 518 24.27 -21.54 5.30
N LEU A 519 24.28 -20.70 4.26
CA LEU A 519 23.10 -19.96 3.79
C LEU A 519 21.94 -20.92 3.49
N PHE A 520 22.21 -22.01 2.77
CA PHE A 520 21.22 -23.05 2.51
C PHE A 520 20.71 -23.67 3.81
N LEU A 521 21.60 -24.16 4.67
CA LEU A 521 21.23 -24.90 5.88
C LEU A 521 20.41 -24.07 6.87
N ARG A 522 20.75 -22.77 7.03
CA ARG A 522 20.15 -21.90 8.05
C ARG A 522 18.96 -21.09 7.52
N LEU A 523 18.95 -20.75 6.24
CA LEU A 523 17.93 -19.89 5.61
C LEU A 523 17.12 -20.61 4.51
N HIS A 524 17.14 -21.95 4.50
CA HIS A 524 16.43 -22.82 3.55
C HIS A 524 15.01 -22.33 3.22
N GLY A 525 14.69 -22.22 1.92
CA GLY A 525 13.37 -21.83 1.45
C GLY A 525 12.99 -20.36 1.69
N ARG A 526 13.92 -19.51 2.15
CA ARG A 526 13.69 -18.09 2.42
C ARG A 526 14.49 -17.20 1.45
N PHE A 527 14.02 -17.08 0.21
CA PHE A 527 14.66 -16.31 -0.87
C PHE A 527 15.21 -14.94 -0.44
N ARG A 528 14.38 -14.05 0.11
CA ARG A 528 14.78 -12.68 0.53
C ARG A 528 15.75 -12.72 1.70
N ALA A 529 15.63 -13.70 2.59
CA ALA A 529 16.58 -13.85 3.68
C ALA A 529 17.96 -14.22 3.15
N ILE A 530 18.07 -15.17 2.22
CA ILE A 530 19.34 -15.53 1.59
C ILE A 530 19.89 -14.32 0.83
N ILE A 531 19.08 -13.74 -0.09
CA ILE A 531 19.48 -12.59 -0.92
C ILE A 531 19.97 -11.43 -0.07
N SER A 532 19.17 -10.97 0.88
CA SER A 532 19.61 -9.82 1.67
C SER A 532 20.74 -10.17 2.62
N THR A 533 21.02 -11.44 2.92
CA THR A 533 22.23 -11.80 3.69
C THR A 533 23.46 -11.68 2.80
N ILE A 534 23.36 -12.09 1.53
CA ILE A 534 24.40 -11.85 0.54
C ILE A 534 24.63 -10.33 0.35
N GLU A 535 23.57 -9.52 0.30
CA GLU A 535 23.68 -8.05 0.29
C GLU A 535 24.42 -7.53 1.53
N ASP A 536 24.05 -7.98 2.75
CA ASP A 536 24.72 -7.59 4.01
C ASP A 536 26.21 -7.98 4.00
N ILE A 537 26.56 -9.17 3.48
CA ILE A 537 27.94 -9.65 3.37
C ILE A 537 28.75 -8.78 2.40
N ILE A 538 28.18 -8.47 1.23
CA ILE A 538 28.82 -7.61 0.23
C ILE A 538 29.00 -6.20 0.79
N GLU A 539 28.02 -5.69 1.53
CA GLU A 539 28.06 -4.35 2.13
C GLU A 539 29.11 -4.24 3.24
N ALA A 540 29.29 -5.30 4.04
CA ALA A 540 30.31 -5.32 5.09
C ALA A 540 31.74 -5.39 4.56
N ASP A 541 31.93 -5.94 3.35
CA ASP A 541 33.22 -6.03 2.66
C ASP A 541 34.35 -6.69 3.49
N ASP A 542 34.00 -7.68 4.31
CA ASP A 542 34.95 -8.44 5.12
C ASP A 542 34.70 -9.96 4.98
N PRO A 543 35.65 -10.73 4.42
CA PRO A 543 35.53 -12.19 4.29
C PRO A 543 35.35 -12.95 5.62
N MET A 544 35.57 -12.31 6.77
CA MET A 544 35.42 -12.95 8.08
C MET A 544 34.01 -12.83 8.66
N VAL A 545 33.15 -11.95 8.12
CA VAL A 545 31.85 -11.65 8.76
C VAL A 545 30.66 -12.44 8.21
N TRP A 546 30.81 -13.21 7.14
CA TRP A 546 29.67 -13.91 6.52
C TRP A 546 28.93 -14.83 7.48
N GLU A 547 29.65 -15.48 8.40
CA GLU A 547 29.05 -16.35 9.41
C GLU A 547 28.19 -15.56 10.39
N GLU A 548 28.65 -14.38 10.80
CA GLU A 548 27.90 -13.47 11.66
C GLU A 548 26.67 -12.93 10.94
N CYS A 549 26.78 -12.47 9.69
CA CYS A 549 25.64 -12.00 8.90
C CYS A 549 24.53 -13.06 8.78
N ILE A 550 24.90 -14.33 8.55
CA ILE A 550 23.93 -15.44 8.49
C ILE A 550 23.26 -15.65 9.85
N ARG A 551 24.05 -15.68 10.93
CA ARG A 551 23.54 -15.85 12.30
C ARG A 551 22.59 -14.73 12.68
N GLU A 552 22.97 -13.48 12.46
CA GLU A 552 22.11 -12.32 12.72
C GLU A 552 20.82 -12.35 11.89
N ARG A 553 20.89 -12.82 10.65
CA ARG A 553 19.68 -12.97 9.83
C ARG A 553 18.76 -14.05 10.38
N GLU A 554 19.32 -15.19 10.75
CA GLU A 554 18.56 -16.27 11.36
C GLU A 554 17.91 -15.82 12.68
N ASP A 555 18.67 -15.14 13.54
CA ASP A 555 18.17 -14.57 14.80
C ASP A 555 17.03 -13.60 14.53
N ARG A 556 17.14 -12.72 13.52
CA ARG A 556 16.05 -11.79 13.13
C ARG A 556 14.79 -12.50 12.61
N LEU A 557 14.94 -13.69 12.03
CA LEU A 557 13.80 -14.48 11.52
C LEU A 557 13.18 -15.36 12.59
N THR A 558 14.01 -15.83 13.51
CA THR A 558 13.65 -16.61 14.68
C THR A 558 13.44 -15.73 15.90
N THR A 559 13.35 -14.40 15.77
CA THR A 559 12.92 -13.56 16.87
C THR A 559 11.90 -12.49 16.47
N ALA A 560 10.86 -12.31 17.31
CA ALA A 560 9.95 -11.19 17.28
C ALA A 560 10.21 -10.30 18.50
N SER A 561 10.33 -8.99 18.29
CA SER A 561 10.44 -8.01 19.37
C SER A 561 9.06 -7.46 19.72
N ILE A 562 8.58 -7.77 20.93
CA ILE A 562 7.35 -7.18 21.48
C ILE A 562 7.76 -6.05 22.44
N PRO A 563 7.18 -4.84 22.31
CA PRO A 563 7.35 -3.80 23.32
C PRO A 563 6.63 -4.21 24.61
N THR A 564 7.38 -4.29 25.71
CA THR A 564 6.81 -4.49 27.06
C THR A 564 6.48 -3.15 27.70
N THR A 565 5.63 -3.17 28.73
CA THR A 565 5.17 -1.98 29.48
C THR A 565 6.30 -1.16 30.10
N ASP A 566 7.50 -1.72 30.22
CA ASP A 566 8.65 -1.11 30.89
C ASP A 566 9.69 -0.56 29.88
N GLY A 567 9.35 -0.55 28.58
CA GLY A 567 10.23 -0.05 27.52
C GLY A 567 11.32 -1.04 27.07
N GLU A 568 11.45 -2.19 27.72
CA GLU A 568 12.36 -3.25 27.28
C GLU A 568 11.78 -4.08 26.14
N LYS A 569 12.59 -4.33 25.09
CA LYS A 569 12.25 -5.22 23.97
C LYS A 569 12.52 -6.67 24.39
N ARG A 570 11.46 -7.45 24.63
CA ARG A 570 11.61 -8.89 24.89
C ARG A 570 11.79 -9.63 23.55
N ARG A 571 12.86 -10.44 23.42
CA ARG A 571 13.06 -11.35 22.27
C ARG A 571 12.22 -12.61 22.48
N LEU A 572 11.29 -12.91 21.57
CA LEU A 572 10.56 -14.20 21.50
C LEU A 572 10.94 -14.95 20.25
N GLU A 573 10.88 -16.29 20.23
CA GLU A 573 11.13 -17.07 19.03
C GLU A 573 10.13 -16.77 17.88
N GLY A 574 10.66 -16.57 16.68
CA GLY A 574 9.97 -16.07 15.49
C GLY A 574 9.46 -17.18 14.57
N ASN A 575 8.14 -17.13 14.36
CA ASN A 575 7.32 -17.79 13.33
C ASN A 575 6.97 -19.29 13.53
N LEU A 576 5.97 -19.50 14.40
CA LEU A 576 5.26 -20.75 14.68
C LEU A 576 4.91 -21.58 13.43
N CYS A 577 4.59 -20.96 12.28
CA CYS A 577 4.10 -21.68 11.10
C CYS A 577 5.18 -22.46 10.34
N GLY A 578 6.44 -22.01 10.39
CA GLY A 578 7.58 -22.74 9.81
C GLY A 578 8.04 -23.86 10.72
N GLU A 579 8.11 -23.58 12.03
CA GLU A 579 8.50 -24.53 13.07
C GLU A 579 7.47 -25.66 13.22
N LEU A 580 6.17 -25.36 13.20
CA LEU A 580 5.09 -26.37 13.21
C LEU A 580 5.17 -27.29 11.99
N ARG A 581 5.43 -26.75 10.79
CA ARG A 581 5.62 -27.56 9.58
C ARG A 581 6.90 -28.39 9.66
N ARG A 582 7.98 -27.84 10.22
CA ARG A 582 9.26 -28.52 10.47
C ARG A 582 9.11 -29.67 11.48
N MET A 583 8.41 -29.45 12.59
CA MET A 583 8.07 -30.45 13.62
C MET A 583 7.17 -31.55 13.07
N LEU A 584 6.15 -31.20 12.26
CA LEU A 584 5.29 -32.18 11.59
C LEU A 584 6.07 -33.01 10.56
N THR A 585 6.97 -32.40 9.79
CA THR A 585 7.76 -33.13 8.78
C THR A 585 8.87 -33.99 9.41
N LEU A 586 9.47 -33.56 10.52
CA LEU A 586 10.45 -34.33 11.29
C LEU A 586 9.80 -35.51 12.02
N SER A 587 8.60 -35.33 12.60
CA SER A 587 7.86 -36.42 13.27
C SER A 587 7.43 -37.54 12.32
N VAL A 588 7.14 -37.23 11.05
CA VAL A 588 6.85 -38.23 10.00
C VAL A 588 8.12 -38.98 9.57
N LYS A 589 9.27 -38.29 9.43
CA LYS A 589 10.55 -38.92 9.05
C LYS A 589 11.14 -39.79 10.17
N ILE A 590 10.95 -39.41 11.44
CA ILE A 590 11.42 -40.20 12.60
C ILE A 590 10.57 -41.48 12.76
N ARG A 591 9.24 -41.41 12.54
CA ARG A 591 8.37 -42.61 12.55
C ARG A 591 8.63 -43.57 11.39
N ALA A 592 9.12 -43.07 10.26
CA ALA A 592 9.50 -43.90 9.11
C ALA A 592 10.91 -44.52 9.25
N ALA A 593 11.81 -43.88 10.00
CA ALA A 593 13.18 -44.36 10.22
C ALA A 593 13.33 -45.26 11.46
N TRP A 594 12.37 -45.25 12.38
CA TRP A 594 12.38 -46.10 13.58
C TRP A 594 10.97 -46.62 13.88
N PRO A 595 10.56 -47.79 13.35
CA PRO A 595 9.36 -48.45 13.85
C PRO A 595 9.59 -48.79 15.33
N LEU A 596 8.81 -48.18 16.22
CA LEU A 596 8.76 -48.62 17.62
C LEU A 596 8.40 -50.12 17.62
N PRO A 597 9.10 -50.96 18.42
CA PRO A 597 8.74 -52.36 18.58
C PRO A 597 7.28 -52.47 19.02
N SER A 598 6.58 -53.45 18.47
CA SER A 598 5.20 -53.77 18.80
C SER A 598 5.00 -53.82 20.32
N SER A 599 3.96 -53.12 20.76
CA SER A 599 3.49 -53.09 22.14
C SER A 599 3.23 -54.50 22.67
N ALA A 600 4.17 -55.05 23.42
CA ALA A 600 3.90 -56.13 24.37
C ALA A 600 3.89 -55.52 25.77
N MET A 601 2.72 -55.64 26.41
CA MET A 601 2.43 -55.40 27.83
C MET A 601 2.70 -53.98 28.34
N TRP A 602 1.63 -53.27 28.71
CA TRP A 602 1.42 -52.75 30.08
C TRP A 602 -0.05 -52.33 30.17
N ARG A 603 -0.86 -53.11 30.91
CA ARG A 603 -2.21 -52.74 31.36
C ARG A 603 -2.07 -51.87 32.61
N PRO A 604 -2.87 -50.81 32.79
CA PRO A 604 -2.87 -50.05 34.03
C PRO A 604 -3.69 -50.75 35.13
N PRO A 605 -3.33 -50.58 36.42
CA PRO A 605 -4.25 -50.81 37.54
C PRO A 605 -5.38 -49.77 37.57
#